data_AF-A0A7V4E8C3-F1
#
_entry.id   AF-A0A7V4E8C3-F1
#
_cell.length_a   1.000
_cell.length_b   1.000
_cell.length_c   1.000
_cell.angle_alpha   90.00
_cell.angle_beta   90.00
_cell.angle_gamma   90.00
#
_symmetry.space_group_name_H-M   'P 1'
#
loop_
_entity.id
_entity.type
_entity.pdbx_description
1 polymer ?
#
loop_
_entity_poly.entity_id
_entity_poly.type
_entity_poly.pdbx_seq_one_letter_code
_entity_poly.pdbx_strand_id
1 'polypeptide(L)'
;MLRLKDKRGFTLVELAIVLVIIGIILGAILKGQELITNAKTKRFYNQYREIVAAIYTYYDRYGNLPGDDNTAQSRWSTTSNGDGDGLIETAISFACTTNSPESCGLWEHLRLANIISGTGPTNPKHVFGGAIGVGYATIQGVSTNWIGFQNVPREIGGTIDTQYDDGDYTSGSIVASGAYTGTGTIILYFRL
;
A
#
# COMPACT_ATOMS: atom_id res chain seq x y z
N MET A 1 -41.91 -8.91 -59.49
CA MET A 1 -42.21 -7.55 -58.99
C MET A 1 -41.57 -7.42 -57.61
N LEU A 2 -40.39 -6.80 -57.51
CA LEU A 2 -39.65 -6.65 -56.24
C LEU A 2 -40.09 -5.35 -55.56
N ARG A 3 -40.81 -5.47 -54.44
CA ARG A 3 -41.21 -4.35 -53.58
C ARG A 3 -39.95 -3.78 -52.92
N LEU A 4 -39.53 -2.58 -53.30
CA LEU A 4 -38.49 -1.84 -52.58
C LEU A 4 -39.01 -1.52 -51.18
N LYS A 5 -38.30 -2.01 -50.16
CA LYS A 5 -38.61 -1.78 -48.75
C LYS A 5 -38.21 -0.34 -48.41
N ASP A 6 -39.15 0.49 -48.00
CA ASP A 6 -38.88 1.86 -47.55
C ASP A 6 -37.86 1.84 -46.40
N LYS A 7 -36.64 2.33 -46.66
CA LYS A 7 -35.67 2.58 -45.61
C LYS A 7 -36.01 3.92 -44.97
N ARG A 8 -36.74 3.89 -43.85
CA ARG A 8 -36.92 5.07 -42.99
C ARG A 8 -35.53 5.51 -42.48
N GLY A 9 -35.12 6.73 -42.81
CA GLY A 9 -33.90 7.33 -42.26
C GLY A 9 -34.07 7.69 -40.79
N PHE A 10 -32.96 7.75 -40.05
CA PHE A 10 -32.96 8.23 -38.66
C PHE A 10 -33.28 9.72 -38.61
N THR A 11 -34.11 10.14 -37.65
CA THR A 11 -34.41 11.55 -37.43
C THR A 11 -33.26 12.24 -36.69
N LEU A 12 -33.10 13.55 -36.92
CA LEU A 12 -32.12 14.36 -36.19
C LEU A 12 -32.37 14.33 -34.67
N VAL A 13 -33.64 14.23 -34.26
CA VAL A 13 -34.03 14.17 -32.84
C VAL A 13 -33.60 12.86 -32.21
N GLU A 14 -33.76 11.73 -32.90
CA GLU A 14 -33.30 10.42 -32.40
C GLU A 14 -31.79 10.41 -32.20
N LEU A 15 -31.01 10.96 -33.13
CA LEU A 15 -29.56 11.06 -32.98
C LEU A 15 -29.16 12.04 -31.87
N ALA A 16 -29.90 13.14 -31.69
CA ALA A 16 -29.62 14.12 -30.63
C ALA A 16 -29.78 13.51 -29.23
N ILE A 17 -30.85 12.74 -28.99
CA ILE A 17 -31.08 12.09 -27.69
C ILE A 17 -29.99 11.05 -27.41
N VAL A 18 -29.58 10.28 -28.42
CA VAL A 18 -28.51 9.28 -28.28
C VAL A 18 -27.19 9.94 -27.86
N LEU A 19 -26.80 11.06 -28.47
CA LEU A 19 -25.57 11.79 -28.11
C LEU A 19 -25.63 12.35 -26.68
N VAL A 20 -26.80 12.84 -26.25
CA VAL A 20 -26.99 13.33 -24.87
C VAL A 20 -26.81 12.19 -23.87
N ILE A 21 -27.42 11.04 -24.11
CA ILE A 21 -27.31 9.87 -23.21
C ILE A 21 -25.85 9.38 -23.15
N ILE A 22 -25.15 9.30 -24.29
CA ILE A 22 -23.73 8.92 -24.33
C ILE A 22 -22.89 9.93 -23.53
N GLY A 23 -23.13 11.24 -23.69
CA GLY A 23 -22.42 12.28 -22.95
C GLY A 23 -22.58 12.17 -21.43
N ILE A 24 -23.81 11.90 -20.98
CA ILE A 24 -24.10 11.72 -19.55
C ILE A 24 -23.42 10.46 -19.00
N ILE A 25 -23.47 9.35 -19.74
CA ILE A 25 -22.83 8.09 -19.33
C ILE A 25 -21.32 8.25 -19.24
N LEU A 26 -20.69 8.88 -20.23
CA LEU A 26 -19.24 9.12 -20.21
C LEU A 26 -18.83 10.02 -19.03
N GLY A 27 -19.57 11.10 -18.76
CA GLY A 27 -19.32 11.97 -17.61
C GLY A 27 -19.45 11.24 -16.27
N ALA A 28 -20.49 10.40 -16.11
CA ALA A 28 -20.70 9.61 -14.91
C ALA A 28 -19.59 8.57 -14.68
N ILE A 29 -19.10 7.91 -15.74
CA ILE A 29 -18.01 6.93 -15.64
C ILE A 29 -16.71 7.59 -15.19
N LEU A 30 -16.35 8.73 -15.79
CA LEU A 30 -15.13 9.45 -15.42
C LEU A 30 -15.15 9.85 -13.94
N LYS A 31 -16.28 10.39 -13.45
CA LYS A 31 -16.40 10.72 -12.03
C LYS A 31 -16.38 9.48 -11.14
N GLY A 32 -17.01 8.39 -11.58
CA GLY A 32 -17.00 7.11 -10.87
C GLY A 32 -15.59 6.54 -10.70
N GLN A 33 -14.74 6.65 -11.72
CA GLN A 33 -13.34 6.20 -11.65
C GLN A 33 -12.53 7.00 -10.62
N GLU A 34 -12.68 8.34 -10.61
CA GLU A 34 -12.02 9.21 -9.64
C GLU A 34 -12.43 8.87 -8.20
N LEU A 35 -13.72 8.64 -7.95
CA LEU A 35 -14.22 8.23 -6.64
C LEU A 35 -13.62 6.90 -6.16
N ILE A 36 -13.49 5.91 -7.05
CA ILE A 36 -12.85 4.63 -6.74
C ILE A 36 -11.38 4.83 -6.40
N THR A 37 -10.66 5.65 -7.17
CA THR A 37 -9.24 5.95 -6.91
C THR A 37 -9.05 6.65 -5.57
N ASN A 38 -9.90 7.61 -5.22
CA ASN A 38 -9.88 8.28 -3.92
C ASN A 38 -10.17 7.31 -2.77
N ALA A 39 -11.13 6.40 -2.95
CA ALA A 39 -11.43 5.37 -1.95
C ALA A 39 -10.25 4.41 -1.75
N LYS A 40 -9.57 4.00 -2.83
CA LYS A 40 -8.35 3.19 -2.74
C LYS A 40 -7.21 3.94 -2.03
N THR A 41 -7.02 5.22 -2.34
CA THR A 41 -5.99 6.06 -1.69
C THR A 41 -6.23 6.17 -0.18
N LYS A 42 -7.48 6.42 0.23
CA LYS A 42 -7.85 6.43 1.65
C LYS A 42 -7.63 5.07 2.33
N ARG A 43 -8.03 3.98 1.66
CA ARG A 43 -7.79 2.62 2.17
C ARG A 43 -6.30 2.34 2.33
N PHE A 44 -5.48 2.74 1.37
CA PHE A 44 -4.02 2.59 1.44
C PHE A 44 -3.45 3.28 2.70
N TYR A 45 -3.80 4.54 2.94
CA TYR A 45 -3.32 5.26 4.12
C TYR A 45 -3.85 4.65 5.43
N ASN A 46 -5.06 4.09 5.43
CA ASN A 46 -5.56 3.32 6.57
C ASN A 46 -4.73 2.06 6.84
N GLN A 47 -4.29 1.34 5.79
CA GLN A 47 -3.43 0.16 5.96
C GLN A 47 -2.10 0.50 6.63
N TYR A 48 -1.51 1.66 6.32
CA TYR A 48 -0.35 2.18 7.06
C TYR A 48 -0.65 2.30 8.56
N ARG A 49 -1.74 2.99 8.93
CA ARG A 49 -2.11 3.17 10.35
C ARG A 49 -2.42 1.85 11.06
N GLU A 50 -3.05 0.90 10.37
CA GLU A 50 -3.30 -0.45 10.89
C GLU A 50 -1.99 -1.20 11.20
N ILE A 51 -0.98 -1.06 10.35
CA ILE A 51 0.34 -1.69 10.56
C ILE A 51 1.07 -1.04 11.73
N VAL A 52 1.07 0.30 11.81
CA VAL A 52 1.64 1.04 12.96
C VAL A 52 0.98 0.57 14.26
N ALA A 53 -0.35 0.51 14.30
CA ALA A 53 -1.09 0.02 15.46
C ALA A 53 -0.74 -1.43 15.80
N ALA A 54 -0.58 -2.31 14.81
CA ALA A 54 -0.20 -3.70 15.03
C ALA A 54 1.20 -3.84 15.64
N ILE A 55 2.17 -3.07 15.14
CA ILE A 55 3.54 -3.04 15.65
C ILE A 55 3.56 -2.59 17.12
N TYR A 56 2.90 -1.47 17.42
CA TYR A 56 2.85 -0.98 18.81
C TYR A 56 2.02 -1.88 19.74
N THR A 57 0.99 -2.56 19.23
CA THR A 57 0.28 -3.58 20.01
C THR A 57 1.19 -4.74 20.40
N TYR A 58 2.11 -5.14 19.52
CA TYR A 58 3.11 -6.16 19.84
C TYR A 58 4.11 -5.64 20.88
N TYR A 59 4.60 -4.41 20.69
CA TYR A 59 5.49 -3.75 21.62
C TYR A 59 4.89 -3.62 23.03
N ASP A 60 3.64 -3.15 23.14
CA ASP A 60 2.93 -3.03 24.43
C ASP A 60 2.76 -4.39 25.13
N ARG A 61 2.62 -5.47 24.36
CA ARG A 61 2.41 -6.81 24.90
C ARG A 61 3.71 -7.49 25.35
N TYR A 62 4.82 -7.26 24.64
CA TYR A 62 6.04 -8.04 24.82
C TYR A 62 7.27 -7.22 25.20
N GLY A 63 7.20 -5.89 25.12
CA GLY A 63 8.31 -4.97 25.41
C GLY A 63 9.37 -4.85 24.32
N ASN A 64 9.23 -5.59 23.22
CA ASN A 64 10.16 -5.63 22.09
C ASN A 64 9.43 -5.36 20.78
N LEU A 65 10.12 -4.87 19.75
CA LEU A 65 9.53 -4.75 18.42
C LEU A 65 9.37 -6.14 17.78
N PRO A 66 8.31 -6.36 16.97
CA PRO A 66 8.17 -7.59 16.21
C PRO A 66 9.31 -7.70 15.18
N GLY A 67 9.85 -8.90 14.97
CA GLY A 67 11.02 -9.17 14.14
C GLY A 67 12.33 -9.06 14.93
N ASP A 68 12.44 -8.01 15.75
CA ASP A 68 13.58 -7.69 16.63
C ASP A 68 13.46 -8.38 18.03
N ASP A 69 12.35 -9.07 18.32
CA ASP A 69 12.15 -9.71 19.61
C ASP A 69 13.12 -10.87 19.88
N ASN A 70 14.10 -10.63 20.76
CA ASN A 70 15.11 -11.61 21.19
C ASN A 70 14.58 -12.76 22.06
N THR A 71 13.30 -12.71 22.42
CA THR A 71 12.62 -13.76 23.22
C THR A 71 11.51 -14.48 22.45
N ALA A 72 11.30 -14.19 21.16
CA ALA A 72 10.21 -14.74 20.36
C ALA A 72 10.14 -16.29 20.38
N GLN A 73 11.29 -16.96 20.24
CA GLN A 73 11.42 -18.42 20.22
C GLN A 73 11.07 -19.07 21.56
N SER A 74 11.16 -18.33 22.68
CA SER A 74 10.70 -18.80 23.99
C SER A 74 9.18 -18.95 24.06
N ARG A 75 8.44 -18.17 23.25
CA ARG A 75 6.97 -18.20 23.17
C ARG A 75 6.50 -19.11 22.04
N TRP A 76 7.20 -19.10 20.91
CA TRP A 76 6.85 -19.88 19.73
C TRP A 76 8.09 -20.58 19.15
N SER A 77 8.19 -21.89 19.33
CA SER A 77 9.38 -22.66 18.95
C SER A 77 9.70 -22.68 17.45
N THR A 78 8.74 -22.30 16.59
CA THR A 78 8.87 -22.32 15.12
C THR A 78 9.42 -21.02 14.53
N THR A 79 9.58 -19.97 15.33
CA THR A 79 10.10 -18.68 14.86
C THR A 79 11.57 -18.47 15.23
N SER A 80 12.15 -17.42 14.67
CA SER A 80 13.51 -16.96 14.97
C SER A 80 13.45 -15.75 15.91
N ASN A 81 14.45 -15.64 16.78
CA ASN A 81 14.68 -14.44 17.59
C ASN A 81 15.33 -13.35 16.74
N GLY A 82 14.97 -12.10 17.01
CA GLY A 82 15.81 -10.95 16.68
C GLY A 82 16.91 -10.75 17.72
N ASP A 83 17.55 -9.59 17.73
CA ASP A 83 18.60 -9.26 18.72
C ASP A 83 18.15 -8.33 19.85
N GLY A 84 17.04 -7.61 19.68
CA GLY A 84 16.40 -6.77 20.69
C GLY A 84 17.04 -5.41 20.82
N ASP A 85 17.64 -4.89 19.75
CA ASP A 85 18.35 -3.61 19.74
C ASP A 85 17.45 -2.41 19.37
N GLY A 86 16.18 -2.66 19.02
CA GLY A 86 15.19 -1.66 18.65
C GLY A 86 15.18 -1.32 17.15
N LEU A 87 15.98 -2.00 16.34
CA LEU A 87 16.07 -1.85 14.90
C LEU A 87 15.49 -3.10 14.24
N ILE A 88 14.79 -2.94 13.11
CA ILE A 88 14.21 -4.09 12.38
C ILE A 88 15.13 -4.41 11.19
N GLU A 89 16.23 -5.10 11.44
CA GLU A 89 17.34 -5.24 10.51
C GLU A 89 17.19 -6.40 9.51
N THR A 90 18.01 -6.49 8.45
CA THR A 90 19.07 -5.56 8.00
C THR A 90 18.63 -4.65 6.86
N ALA A 91 17.42 -4.85 6.33
CA ALA A 91 16.82 -4.03 5.29
C ALA A 91 15.31 -4.30 5.18
N ILE A 92 14.57 -3.37 4.56
CA ILE A 92 13.15 -3.55 4.25
C ILE A 92 12.99 -4.65 3.19
N SER A 93 12.35 -5.75 3.56
CA SER A 93 12.08 -6.89 2.68
C SER A 93 10.64 -6.86 2.17
N PHE A 94 10.46 -7.06 0.85
CA PHE A 94 9.16 -7.06 0.17
C PHE A 94 8.75 -8.42 -0.40
N ALA A 95 9.60 -9.43 -0.26
CA ALA A 95 9.42 -10.77 -0.82
C ALA A 95 9.82 -11.87 0.17
N CYS A 96 9.32 -11.76 1.40
CA CYS A 96 9.63 -12.69 2.48
C CYS A 96 9.11 -14.11 2.21
N THR A 97 10.01 -15.08 2.29
CA THR A 97 9.73 -16.52 2.17
C THR A 97 10.14 -17.31 3.41
N THR A 98 11.09 -16.77 4.17
CA THR A 98 11.58 -17.29 5.46
C THR A 98 11.40 -16.20 6.53
N ASN A 99 11.57 -16.57 7.81
CA ASN A 99 11.49 -15.63 8.94
C ASN A 99 12.82 -14.92 9.23
N SER A 100 13.65 -14.78 8.19
CA SER A 100 14.92 -14.05 8.18
C SER A 100 14.99 -13.22 6.89
N PRO A 101 15.41 -11.95 6.94
CA PRO A 101 15.87 -11.18 8.11
C PRO A 101 14.71 -10.74 9.04
N GLU A 102 14.96 -9.93 10.07
CA GLU A 102 13.97 -9.50 11.07
C GLU A 102 12.76 -8.81 10.43
N SER A 103 12.98 -8.07 9.33
CA SER A 103 11.91 -7.53 8.47
C SER A 103 10.86 -8.57 8.06
N CYS A 104 11.29 -9.82 7.82
CA CYS A 104 10.40 -10.93 7.52
C CYS A 104 9.88 -11.63 8.78
N GLY A 105 10.71 -11.74 9.81
CA GLY A 105 10.32 -12.24 11.13
C GLY A 105 9.18 -11.43 11.74
N LEU A 106 9.16 -10.11 11.52
CA LEU A 106 8.12 -9.19 11.98
C LEU A 106 6.71 -9.67 11.62
N TRP A 107 6.50 -10.06 10.37
CA TRP A 107 5.17 -10.50 9.93
C TRP A 107 4.76 -11.82 10.58
N GLU A 108 5.71 -12.72 10.79
CA GLU A 108 5.46 -13.97 11.48
C GLU A 108 5.14 -13.73 12.96
N HIS A 109 5.93 -12.90 13.66
CA HIS A 109 5.70 -12.55 15.06
C HIS A 109 4.32 -11.91 15.28
N LEU A 110 3.90 -10.98 14.42
CA LEU A 110 2.57 -10.37 14.50
C LEU A 110 1.43 -11.38 14.31
N ARG A 111 1.61 -12.39 13.45
CA ARG A 111 0.62 -13.45 13.20
C ARG A 111 0.58 -14.47 14.32
N LEU A 112 1.74 -14.88 14.83
CA LEU A 112 1.85 -15.78 15.98
C LEU A 112 1.24 -15.15 17.26
N ALA A 113 1.37 -13.83 17.40
CA ALA A 113 0.72 -13.06 18.45
C ALA A 113 -0.80 -12.84 18.26
N ASN A 114 -1.39 -13.33 17.15
CA ASN A 114 -2.78 -13.09 16.77
C ASN A 114 -3.16 -11.59 16.70
N ILE A 115 -2.22 -10.72 16.35
CA ILE A 115 -2.47 -9.28 16.17
C ILE A 115 -2.98 -9.02 14.76
N ILE A 116 -2.40 -9.71 13.78
CA ILE A 116 -2.85 -9.68 12.39
C ILE A 116 -3.20 -11.09 11.91
N SER A 117 -4.07 -11.17 10.90
CA SER A 117 -4.45 -12.44 10.28
C SER A 117 -3.35 -12.98 9.34
N GLY A 118 -3.34 -14.30 9.16
CA GLY A 118 -2.48 -15.01 8.21
C GLY A 118 -1.48 -15.92 8.92
N THR A 119 -0.57 -16.51 8.14
CA THR A 119 0.45 -17.44 8.63
C THR A 119 1.81 -17.17 8.00
N GLY A 120 2.89 -17.51 8.71
CA GLY A 120 4.26 -17.42 8.22
C GLY A 120 4.77 -15.98 8.03
N PRO A 121 5.89 -15.79 7.33
CA PRO A 121 6.59 -14.49 7.23
C PRO A 121 6.20 -13.65 6.01
N THR A 122 5.32 -14.15 5.13
CA THR A 122 5.03 -13.50 3.85
C THR A 122 4.47 -12.08 4.02
N ASN A 123 4.98 -11.12 3.26
CA ASN A 123 4.50 -9.75 3.31
C ASN A 123 3.00 -9.65 2.98
N PRO A 124 2.22 -8.84 3.71
CA PRO A 124 0.88 -8.48 3.29
C PRO A 124 0.93 -7.60 2.03
N LYS A 125 -0.18 -7.58 1.28
CA LYS A 125 -0.34 -6.73 0.09
C LYS A 125 -1.23 -5.53 0.38
N HIS A 126 -0.91 -4.38 -0.20
CA HIS A 126 -1.79 -3.21 -0.14
C HIS A 126 -2.82 -3.21 -1.29
N VAL A 127 -3.75 -2.27 -1.23
CA VAL A 127 -4.88 -2.13 -2.19
C VAL A 127 -4.49 -1.96 -3.67
N PHE A 128 -3.24 -1.58 -3.97
CA PHE A 128 -2.73 -1.49 -5.35
C PHE A 128 -1.92 -2.72 -5.76
N GLY A 129 -1.83 -3.74 -4.90
CA GLY A 129 -1.30 -5.07 -5.24
C GLY A 129 0.19 -5.28 -4.93
N GLY A 130 0.93 -4.23 -4.58
CA GLY A 130 2.31 -4.36 -4.10
C GLY A 130 2.40 -4.88 -2.67
N ALA A 131 3.60 -5.28 -2.27
CA ALA A 131 3.90 -5.78 -0.94
C ALA A 131 4.18 -4.63 0.03
N ILE A 132 3.89 -4.85 1.31
CA ILE A 132 4.23 -3.95 2.40
C ILE A 132 5.39 -4.56 3.18
N GLY A 133 6.47 -3.80 3.36
CA GLY A 133 7.65 -4.20 4.12
C GLY A 133 7.88 -3.25 5.27
N VAL A 134 8.51 -3.74 6.34
CA VAL A 134 8.93 -2.90 7.47
C VAL A 134 10.37 -3.26 7.79
N GLY A 135 11.22 -2.27 8.01
CA GLY A 135 12.62 -2.52 8.34
C GLY A 135 13.42 -1.24 8.58
N TYR A 136 14.57 -1.40 9.22
CA TYR A 136 15.57 -0.36 9.38
C TYR A 136 16.30 -0.14 8.04
N ALA A 137 16.38 1.12 7.62
CA ALA A 137 17.09 1.51 6.40
C ALA A 137 17.46 2.99 6.42
N THR A 138 18.48 3.35 5.65
CA THR A 138 18.81 4.75 5.34
C THR A 138 18.10 5.16 4.06
N ILE A 139 17.10 6.03 4.18
CA ILE A 139 16.29 6.53 3.06
C ILE A 139 16.34 8.05 3.08
N GLN A 140 16.68 8.66 1.94
CA GLN A 140 16.87 10.11 1.82
C GLN A 140 17.78 10.72 2.92
N GLY A 141 18.82 9.98 3.32
CA GLY A 141 19.78 10.42 4.34
C GLY A 141 19.33 10.22 5.79
N VAL A 142 18.15 9.64 6.04
CA VAL A 142 17.63 9.37 7.38
C VAL A 142 17.61 7.86 7.66
N SER A 143 18.36 7.43 8.67
CA SER A 143 18.41 6.05 9.14
C SER A 143 17.41 5.85 10.27
N THR A 144 16.38 5.05 10.04
CA THR A 144 15.33 4.74 11.02
C THR A 144 14.53 3.52 10.55
N ASN A 145 13.58 3.07 11.38
CA ASN A 145 12.62 2.05 10.97
C ASN A 145 11.59 2.69 10.03
N TRP A 146 11.38 2.07 8.87
CA TRP A 146 10.46 2.55 7.86
C TRP A 146 9.42 1.48 7.54
N ILE A 147 8.19 1.91 7.27
CA ILE A 147 7.17 1.10 6.62
C ILE A 147 7.17 1.45 5.12
N GLY A 148 7.63 0.53 4.29
CA GLY A 148 7.65 0.67 2.84
C GLY A 148 6.44 0.02 2.18
N PHE A 149 5.91 0.67 1.14
CA PHE A 149 4.88 0.14 0.25
C PHE A 149 5.43 0.09 -1.17
N GLN A 150 5.61 -1.11 -1.72
CA GLN A 150 6.19 -1.30 -3.05
C GLN A 150 5.14 -1.11 -4.16
N ASN A 151 5.55 -0.75 -5.37
CA ASN A 151 4.66 -0.68 -6.54
C ASN A 151 3.46 0.28 -6.34
N VAL A 152 3.68 1.38 -5.63
CA VAL A 152 2.67 2.45 -5.47
C VAL A 152 2.69 3.33 -6.72
N PRO A 153 1.55 3.58 -7.39
CA PRO A 153 1.52 4.51 -8.51
C PRO A 153 1.98 5.91 -8.08
N ARG A 154 2.77 6.58 -8.91
CA ARG A 154 3.43 7.85 -8.56
C ARG A 154 2.44 8.94 -8.16
N GLU A 155 1.32 9.03 -8.87
CA GLU A 155 0.24 9.98 -8.61
C GLU A 155 -0.41 9.77 -7.24
N ILE A 156 -0.53 8.50 -6.81
CA ILE A 156 -1.07 8.15 -5.50
C ILE A 156 -0.07 8.50 -4.41
N GLY A 157 1.21 8.21 -4.62
CA GLY A 157 2.28 8.59 -3.70
C GLY A 157 2.30 10.10 -3.43
N GLY A 158 2.28 10.91 -4.50
CA GLY A 158 2.29 12.37 -4.37
C GLY A 158 1.00 12.92 -3.75
N THR A 159 -0.16 12.30 -4.04
CA THR A 159 -1.43 12.69 -3.41
C THR A 159 -1.40 12.44 -1.90
N ILE A 160 -0.87 11.29 -1.47
CA ILE A 160 -0.78 10.95 -0.05
C ILE A 160 0.21 11.87 0.65
N ASP A 161 1.40 12.05 0.08
CA ASP A 161 2.42 12.91 0.66
C ASP A 161 1.91 14.35 0.81
N THR A 162 1.36 14.95 -0.25
CA THR A 162 0.77 16.31 -0.18
C THR A 162 -0.39 16.41 0.83
N GLN A 163 -1.12 15.32 1.07
CA GLN A 163 -2.27 15.33 1.98
C GLN A 163 -1.88 15.14 3.46
N TYR A 164 -0.79 14.43 3.74
CA TYR A 164 -0.43 14.00 5.10
C TYR A 164 0.96 14.46 5.56
N ASP A 165 1.74 15.11 4.70
CA ASP A 165 3.08 15.61 5.00
C ASP A 165 3.40 16.89 4.19
N ASP A 166 4.45 16.92 3.36
CA ASP A 166 4.95 18.15 2.69
C ASP A 166 4.88 18.10 1.15
N GLY A 167 4.62 16.92 0.56
CA GLY A 167 4.57 16.74 -0.90
C GLY A 167 5.93 16.65 -1.58
N ASP A 168 7.03 16.67 -0.83
CA ASP A 168 8.39 16.47 -1.33
C ASP A 168 8.88 15.05 -1.04
N TYR A 169 9.08 14.28 -2.12
CA TYR A 169 9.51 12.89 -2.03
C TYR A 169 10.87 12.67 -1.33
N THR A 170 11.64 13.72 -1.09
CA THR A 170 12.96 13.68 -0.44
C THR A 170 12.98 14.10 1.03
N SER A 171 11.89 14.68 1.56
CA SER A 171 11.85 15.18 2.94
C SER A 171 10.61 14.73 3.70
N GLY A 172 10.54 15.08 4.99
CA GLY A 172 9.41 14.76 5.84
C GLY A 172 9.43 13.36 6.45
N SER A 173 8.27 12.97 6.95
CA SER A 173 7.90 11.66 7.49
C SER A 173 7.44 10.66 6.42
N ILE A 174 7.07 11.15 5.23
CA ILE A 174 6.66 10.38 4.07
C ILE A 174 7.63 10.69 2.93
N VAL A 175 8.48 9.74 2.58
CA VAL A 175 9.44 9.89 1.48
C VAL A 175 9.20 8.82 0.41
N ALA A 176 9.71 9.01 -0.79
CA ALA A 176 9.62 7.99 -1.83
C ALA A 176 10.96 7.65 -2.48
N SER A 177 11.02 6.50 -3.14
CA SER A 177 12.17 6.04 -3.90
C SER A 177 12.45 6.87 -5.17
N GLY A 178 11.57 7.81 -5.53
CA GLY A 178 11.75 8.70 -6.66
C GLY A 178 10.59 9.69 -6.78
N ALA A 179 10.76 10.70 -7.65
CA ALA A 179 9.82 11.80 -7.81
C ALA A 179 8.39 11.36 -8.17
N TYR A 180 7.39 12.11 -7.71
CA TYR A 180 5.97 11.85 -8.00
C TYR A 180 5.55 12.17 -9.45
N THR A 181 6.44 12.78 -10.23
CA THR A 181 6.19 13.08 -11.64
C THR A 181 6.47 11.88 -12.55
N GLY A 182 5.65 11.72 -13.60
CA GLY A 182 5.84 10.70 -14.64
C GLY A 182 4.94 9.48 -14.48
N THR A 183 5.21 8.43 -15.25
CA THR A 183 4.44 7.18 -15.24
C THR A 183 5.17 6.06 -14.48
N GLY A 184 4.44 5.02 -14.10
CA GLY A 184 4.99 3.85 -13.41
C GLY A 184 4.76 3.90 -11.91
N THR A 185 5.61 3.20 -11.16
CA THR A 185 5.45 3.02 -9.72
C THR A 185 6.73 3.37 -8.95
N ILE A 186 6.56 3.61 -7.66
CA ILE A 186 7.59 3.92 -6.67
C ILE A 186 7.40 3.04 -5.44
N ILE A 187 8.39 3.10 -4.55
CA ILE A 187 8.22 2.67 -3.16
C ILE A 187 7.94 3.93 -2.34
N LEU A 188 6.82 3.92 -1.61
CA LEU A 188 6.47 4.98 -0.67
C LEU A 188 6.83 4.51 0.75
N TYR A 189 7.57 5.33 1.48
CA TYR A 189 8.07 5.02 2.82
C TYR A 189 7.43 5.96 3.82
N PHE A 190 6.95 5.39 4.92
CA PHE A 190 6.46 6.11 6.08
C PHE A 190 7.40 5.84 7.23
N ARG A 191 7.80 6.89 7.93
CA ARG A 191 8.59 6.76 9.14
C ARG A 191 7.78 6.02 10.20
N LEU A 192 8.39 5.03 10.84
CA LEU A 192 7.84 4.31 11.98
C LEU A 192 8.08 5.08 13.27
#